data_AF-A0A8I1IJG8-F1
#
_entry.id   AF-A0A8I1IJG8-F1
#
_cell.length_a   1.000
_cell.length_b   1.000
_cell.length_c   1.000
_cell.angle_alpha   90.00
_cell.angle_beta   90.00
_cell.angle_gamma   90.00
#
_symmetry.space_group_name_H-M   'P 1'
#
loop_
_entity.id
_entity.type
_entity.pdbx_description
1 polymer ?
#
loop_
_entity_poly.entity_id
_entity_poly.type
_entity_poly.pdbx_seq_one_letter_code
_entity_poly.pdbx_strand_id
1 'polypeptide(L)' 'MSGNNDKVTAATHWVWTAKAEKTNPSRSVEGQPIWPHYQQQAPRKWLEDGLIQDSTDFAGRGQMDLYELI' A
#
# COMPACT_ATOMS: atom_id res chain seq x y z
N MET A 1 25.81 -13.97 -7.73
CA MET A 1 25.06 -12.94 -8.48
C MET A 1 23.59 -13.13 -8.15
N SER A 2 23.11 -12.60 -7.01
CA SER A 2 21.73 -12.82 -6.58
C SER A 2 20.84 -11.75 -7.20
N GLY A 3 20.10 -12.14 -8.24
CA GLY A 3 19.08 -11.34 -8.88
C GLY A 3 17.90 -11.17 -7.93
N ASN A 4 17.98 -10.19 -7.05
CA ASN A 4 16.87 -9.81 -6.17
C ASN A 4 15.85 -9.00 -6.98
N ASN A 5 15.07 -9.70 -7.79
CA ASN A 5 13.78 -9.24 -8.30
C ASN A 5 12.75 -9.28 -7.14
N ASP A 6 13.07 -8.64 -6.01
CA ASP A 6 12.25 -8.62 -4.79
C ASP A 6 11.08 -7.65 -4.98
N LYS A 7 10.26 -7.91 -5.99
CA LYS A 7 9.00 -7.21 -6.20
C LYS A 7 7.88 -8.04 -5.60
N VAL A 8 6.93 -7.35 -4.99
CA VAL A 8 5.68 -7.92 -4.46
C VAL A 8 4.54 -7.46 -5.35
N THR A 9 3.68 -8.42 -5.70
CA THR A 9 2.49 -8.16 -6.50
C THR A 9 1.32 -7.89 -5.56
N ALA A 10 0.61 -6.79 -5.75
CA ALA A 10 -0.64 -6.51 -5.05
C ALA A 10 -1.74 -7.44 -5.55
N ALA A 11 -2.69 -7.79 -4.68
CA ALA A 11 -3.92 -8.50 -5.06
C ALA A 11 -4.79 -7.60 -5.96
N THR A 12 -4.90 -6.31 -5.63
CA THR A 12 -5.60 -5.31 -6.45
C THR A 12 -4.64 -4.22 -6.90
N HIS A 13 -4.19 -3.38 -5.97
CA HIS A 13 -3.22 -2.33 -6.21
C HIS A 13 -2.60 -1.84 -4.91
N TRP A 14 -1.34 -1.45 -4.97
CA TRP A 14 -0.64 -0.84 -3.86
C TRP A 14 -1.11 0.61 -3.63
N VAL A 15 -1.37 0.95 -2.37
CA VAL A 15 -1.68 2.30 -1.90
C VAL A 15 -0.65 2.76 -0.87
N TRP A 16 -0.47 4.07 -0.74
CA TRP A 16 0.40 4.64 0.29
C TRP A 16 -0.24 4.50 1.68
N THR A 17 0.58 4.24 2.70
CA THR A 17 0.16 4.24 4.11
C THR A 17 0.33 5.63 4.74
N ALA A 18 -0.25 5.86 5.93
CA ALA A 18 0.05 7.06 6.75
C ALA A 18 1.56 7.29 6.95
N LYS A 19 2.36 6.21 6.99
CA LYS A 19 3.81 6.31 7.17
C LYS A 19 4.47 6.92 5.94
N ALA A 20 4.07 6.50 4.73
CA ALA A 20 4.56 7.10 3.51
C ALA A 20 4.15 8.57 3.38
N GLU A 21 2.93 8.92 3.78
CA GLU A 21 2.50 10.31 3.83
C GLU A 21 3.31 11.14 4.82
N LYS A 22 3.57 10.66 6.04
CA LYS A 22 4.45 11.36 6.99
C LYS A 22 5.88 11.53 6.45
N THR A 23 6.35 10.58 5.65
CA THR A 23 7.70 10.61 5.06
C THR A 23 7.78 11.60 3.90
N ASN A 24 6.74 11.64 3.05
CA ASN A 24 6.71 12.51 1.88
C ASN A 24 5.27 12.94 1.52
N PRO A 25 4.67 13.87 2.26
CA PRO A 25 3.26 14.23 2.11
C PRO A 25 2.96 14.92 0.78
N SER A 26 4.00 15.41 0.10
CA SER A 26 3.88 16.05 -1.21
C SER A 26 3.67 15.06 -2.37
N ARG A 27 3.99 13.77 -2.16
CA ARG A 27 3.98 12.73 -3.22
C ARG A 27 3.31 11.43 -2.81
N SER A 28 3.17 11.19 -1.52
CA SER A 28 2.55 10.00 -0.94
C SER A 28 1.40 10.47 -0.06
N VAL A 29 0.18 10.10 -0.43
CA VAL A 29 -1.03 10.46 0.31
C VAL A 29 -1.69 9.16 0.76
N GLU A 30 -1.97 9.01 2.05
CA GLU A 30 -2.55 7.79 2.59
C GLU A 30 -3.83 7.38 1.83
N GLY A 31 -3.90 6.11 1.43
CA GLY A 31 -5.03 5.55 0.69
C GLY A 31 -5.06 5.90 -0.80
N GLN A 32 -4.21 6.80 -1.27
CA GLN A 32 -4.03 7.00 -2.70
C GLN A 32 -3.16 5.89 -3.30
N PRO A 33 -3.46 5.44 -4.52
CA PRO A 33 -2.63 4.49 -5.23
C PRO A 33 -1.22 5.04 -5.41
N ILE A 34 -0.23 4.15 -5.32
CA ILE A 34 1.15 4.50 -5.61
C ILE A 34 1.35 4.77 -7.10
N TRP A 35 2.58 5.09 -7.50
CA TRP A 35 2.89 5.36 -8.89
C TRP A 35 2.38 4.26 -9.83
N PRO A 36 1.76 4.60 -10.99
CA PRO A 36 1.08 3.62 -11.86
C PRO A 36 1.93 2.43 -12.29
N HIS A 37 3.24 2.65 -12.47
CA HIS A 37 4.19 1.61 -12.86
C HIS A 37 4.57 0.65 -11.72
N TYR A 38 4.33 1.02 -10.46
CA TYR A 38 4.49 0.16 -9.29
C TYR A 38 3.17 -0.33 -8.71
N GLN A 39 2.03 0.19 -9.19
CA GLN A 39 0.71 -0.08 -8.64
C GLN A 39 0.36 -1.58 -8.54
N GLN A 40 0.78 -2.39 -9.53
CA GLN A 40 0.64 -3.84 -9.46
C GLN A 40 1.86 -4.53 -8.84
N GLN A 41 3.09 -4.10 -9.18
CA GLN A 41 4.32 -4.71 -8.69
C GLN A 41 5.21 -3.65 -8.07
N ALA A 42 5.33 -3.65 -6.76
CA ALA A 42 6.17 -2.72 -6.01
C ALA A 42 7.38 -3.44 -5.39
N PRO A 43 8.45 -2.73 -5.03
CA PRO A 43 9.55 -3.33 -4.28
C PRO A 43 9.07 -3.87 -2.92
N ARG A 44 9.45 -5.11 -2.59
CA ARG A 44 9.16 -5.75 -1.29
C ARG A 44 9.61 -4.89 -0.11
N LYS A 45 10.74 -4.21 -0.27
CA LYS A 45 11.27 -3.29 0.73
C LYS A 45 10.25 -2.22 1.15
N TRP A 46 9.41 -1.72 0.24
CA TRP A 46 8.40 -0.72 0.60
C TRP A 46 7.28 -1.31 1.46
N LEU A 47 6.93 -2.58 1.23
CA LEU A 47 5.96 -3.31 2.05
C LEU A 47 6.56 -3.62 3.43
N GLU A 48 7.80 -4.11 3.47
CA GLU A 48 8.53 -4.37 4.73
C GLU A 48 8.76 -3.10 5.55
N ASP A 49 9.08 -1.98 4.89
CA ASP A 49 9.21 -0.67 5.51
C ASP A 49 7.84 -0.10 5.94
N GLY A 50 6.72 -0.73 5.56
CA GLY A 50 5.35 -0.28 5.86
C GLY A 50 4.95 1.03 5.17
N LEU A 51 5.58 1.34 4.03
CA LEU A 51 5.28 2.52 3.21
C LEU A 51 4.08 2.28 2.28
N ILE A 52 3.89 1.04 1.85
CA ILE A 52 2.77 0.64 1.00
C ILE A 52 1.97 -0.47 1.67
N GLN A 53 0.69 -0.53 1.34
CA GLN A 53 -0.18 -1.65 1.69
C GLN A 53 -1.13 -1.94 0.54
N ASP A 54 -1.71 -3.14 0.52
CA ASP A 54 -2.70 -3.48 -0.50
C ASP A 54 -3.96 -2.64 -0.28
N SER A 55 -4.62 -2.20 -1.35
CA SER A 55 -5.88 -1.47 -1.25
C SER A 55 -6.98 -2.27 -0.58
N THR A 56 -6.94 -3.62 -0.64
CA THR A 56 -7.91 -4.47 0.06
C THR A 56 -7.73 -4.41 1.58
N ASP A 57 -6.48 -4.29 2.02
CA ASP A 57 -6.12 -4.18 3.43
C ASP A 57 -6.17 -2.72 3.92
N PHE A 58 -6.34 -1.77 2.99
CA PHE A 58 -6.56 -0.37 3.29
C PHE A 58 -7.94 -0.19 3.94
N ALA A 59 -7.97 -0.37 5.26
CA ALA A 59 -9.07 0.08 6.12
C ALA A 59 -9.07 1.62 6.21
N GLY A 60 -9.20 2.29 5.08
CA GLY A 60 -9.62 3.69 5.05
C GLY A 60 -10.91 3.82 5.87
N ARG A 61 -11.12 4.99 6.50
CA ARG A 61 -12.23 5.34 7.42
C ARG A 61 -13.66 5.09 6.87
N GLY A 62 -13.99 3.87 6.47
CA GLY A 62 -15.11 3.59 5.59
C GLY A 62 -15.49 2.12 5.44
N GLN A 63 -14.64 1.16 5.84
CA GLN A 63 -15.17 -0.14 6.26
C GLN A 63 -15.39 -0.09 7.78
N MET A 64 -16.50 0.55 8.16
CA MET A 64 -17.27 0.02 9.27
C MET A 64 -17.64 -1.39 8.84
N ASP A 65 -16.99 -2.39 9.43
CA ASP A 65 -17.45 -3.77 9.36
C ASP A 65 -18.94 -3.74 9.75
N LEU A 66 -19.81 -3.99 8.78
CA LEU A 66 -21.26 -4.14 8.96
C LEU A 66 -21.60 -5.41 9.78
N TYR A 67 -20.63 -5.97 10.50
CA TYR A 67 -20.74 -7.19 11.29
C TYR A 67 -20.93 -6.94 12.80
N GLU A 68 -21.05 -5.69 13.27
CA GLU A 68 -21.43 -5.38 14.67
C GLU A 68 -22.96 -5.26 14.90
N LEU A 69 -23.81 -5.74 13.98
CA LEU A 69 -25.26 -5.71 14.16
C LEU A 69 -25.90 -7.11 14.09
N ILE A 70 -25.42 -8.05 14.90
CA ILE A 70 -26.14 -9.30 15.22
C ILE A 70 -25.98 -9.67 16.69
#